data_AF-A0AA38AI37-F1
#
_entry.id   AF-A0AA38AI37-F1
#
_cell.length_a   1.000
_cell.length_b   1.000
_cell.length_c   1.000
_cell.angle_alpha   90.00
_cell.angle_beta   90.00
_cell.angle_gamma   90.00
#
_symmetry.space_group_name_H-M   'P 1'
#
loop_
_entity.id
_entity.type
_entity.pdbx_description
1 polymer ?
#
loop_
_entity_poly.entity_id
_entity_poly.type
_entity_poly.pdbx_seq_one_letter_code
_entity_poly.pdbx_strand_id
1 'polypeptide(L)'
;MMNTAANTRYTVTGVLAAGAAASALFAGAALGSAPTANASCASFFGLGNSADCSSTPLSIAIAVGNGATAHASGLFGGAFAVGTNAAATTGDAFTFATAAGDGSVATANGVFGIATQLGPNGTAITQGSGMLGNLGFNIATNITPLNSAASGSTVTAGGTGGAGNIATNLFGGASAANKMNVTSQGFLNIATNVGGRDNLIASGDAANSSIINLATNLFGSNNTVSAQGGISNWATNLFGDNNMVTTVGSLVNTASNLFGSNNTVQTLGGYANWGRNILGNGNTVTITGGYANAVRNLFGNNNTVTTNGGNGNLAQNWFGAGNAVTITGGIYNTASNLLGGNGNTLESQGGYQNAVYNIVGSNNTLTVGGAGSNYNVALNALSGGNHVTAGGTGGNFTAGFNFAGGTNTVTAGPGPLVLAGTIFTNGATVTKQTTGIAINNFRVGGAQATAGASSNAPAAKANDTGKKSVKAGTGGSARGNR
;
A
#
# COMPACT_ATOMS: atom_id res chain seq x y z
N MET A 1 0.56 -61.80 -34.43
CA MET A 1 -0.49 -60.82 -34.09
C MET A 1 0.15 -59.44 -34.24
N MET A 2 0.14 -58.78 -35.39
CA MET A 2 -0.84 -58.77 -36.49
C MET A 2 -2.19 -58.23 -36.02
N ASN A 3 -2.33 -56.91 -36.11
CA ASN A 3 -3.57 -56.25 -36.49
C ASN A 3 -3.22 -54.96 -37.25
N THR A 4 -4.02 -54.60 -38.25
CA THR A 4 -3.63 -53.60 -39.26
C THR A 4 -4.79 -52.65 -39.54
N ALA A 5 -4.52 -51.35 -39.52
CA ALA A 5 -5.40 -50.32 -40.08
C ALA A 5 -4.53 -49.21 -40.68
N ALA A 6 -4.93 -48.70 -41.84
CA ALA A 6 -4.21 -47.69 -42.61
C ALA A 6 -5.17 -46.57 -43.05
N ASN A 7 -4.73 -45.75 -44.02
CA ASN A 7 -5.48 -44.73 -44.76
C ASN A 7 -5.64 -43.36 -44.07
N THR A 8 -5.51 -42.21 -44.74
CA THR A 8 -4.91 -41.90 -46.06
C THR A 8 -4.48 -40.42 -46.07
N ARG A 9 -3.42 -40.07 -46.82
CA ARG A 9 -3.07 -38.66 -47.10
C ARG A 9 -3.76 -38.19 -48.39
N TYR A 10 -4.29 -36.97 -48.41
CA TYR A 10 -4.61 -36.27 -49.66
C TYR A 10 -4.13 -34.82 -49.64
N THR A 11 -3.58 -34.40 -50.77
CA THR A 11 -2.97 -33.08 -51.01
C THR A 11 -3.86 -32.26 -51.93
N VAL A 12 -4.24 -31.05 -51.52
CA VAL A 12 -4.83 -30.04 -52.43
C VAL A 12 -4.24 -28.66 -52.13
N THR A 13 -2.95 -28.50 -52.44
CA THR A 13 -2.29 -27.20 -52.50
C THR A 13 -2.39 -26.68 -53.94
N GLY A 14 -3.26 -25.71 -54.23
CA GLY A 14 -3.34 -25.19 -55.61
C GLY A 14 -4.44 -24.19 -56.00
N VAL A 15 -5.55 -24.06 -55.24
CA VAL A 15 -6.73 -23.30 -55.73
C VAL A 15 -6.93 -21.92 -55.08
N LEU A 16 -6.38 -21.67 -53.89
CA LEU A 16 -6.62 -20.43 -53.13
C LEU A 16 -5.88 -19.18 -53.66
N ALA A 17 -4.92 -19.32 -54.56
CA ALA A 17 -4.17 -18.19 -55.12
C ALA A 17 -4.96 -17.31 -56.11
N ALA A 18 -6.06 -17.83 -56.68
CA ALA A 18 -6.86 -17.11 -57.69
C ALA A 18 -8.03 -16.28 -57.10
N GLY A 19 -8.35 -16.44 -55.81
CA GLY A 19 -9.48 -15.75 -55.17
C GLY A 19 -9.21 -14.32 -54.69
N ALA A 20 -7.93 -13.91 -54.63
CA ALA A 20 -7.50 -12.67 -53.97
C ALA A 20 -7.68 -11.39 -54.81
N ALA A 21 -7.81 -11.49 -56.14
CA ALA A 21 -7.90 -10.34 -57.03
C ALA A 21 -9.34 -9.85 -57.25
N ALA A 22 -10.34 -10.75 -57.27
CA ALA A 22 -11.74 -10.41 -57.51
C ALA A 22 -12.47 -9.87 -56.26
N SER A 23 -12.02 -10.27 -55.07
CA SER A 23 -12.63 -9.91 -53.78
C SER A 23 -12.34 -8.47 -53.35
N ALA A 24 -11.25 -7.87 -53.84
CA ALA A 24 -10.89 -6.47 -53.53
C ALA A 24 -11.83 -5.44 -54.17
N LEU A 25 -12.45 -5.75 -55.33
CA LEU A 25 -13.29 -4.77 -56.06
C LEU A 25 -14.74 -4.72 -55.55
N PHE A 26 -15.29 -5.85 -55.10
CA PHE A 26 -16.68 -5.90 -54.58
C PHE A 26 -16.83 -5.36 -53.15
N ALA A 27 -15.74 -5.31 -52.37
CA ALA A 27 -15.75 -4.68 -51.04
C ALA A 27 -15.96 -3.15 -51.10
N GLY A 28 -15.60 -2.50 -52.21
CA GLY A 28 -15.63 -1.03 -52.34
C GLY A 28 -16.96 -0.42 -52.81
N ALA A 29 -17.91 -1.22 -53.30
CA ALA A 29 -19.14 -0.73 -53.94
C ALA A 29 -20.45 -1.37 -53.44
N ALA A 30 -20.37 -2.44 -52.64
CA ALA A 30 -21.54 -3.10 -52.02
C ALA A 30 -21.74 -2.77 -50.53
N LEU A 31 -20.80 -2.03 -49.92
CA LEU A 31 -21.05 -1.33 -48.65
C LEU A 31 -21.87 -0.07 -48.94
N GLY A 32 -23.17 -0.25 -49.18
CA GLY A 32 -24.12 0.86 -49.09
C GLY A 32 -24.00 1.48 -47.70
N SER A 33 -23.84 2.81 -47.63
CA SER A 33 -23.77 3.54 -46.37
C SER A 33 -24.94 3.13 -45.48
N ALA A 34 -24.66 2.63 -44.27
CA ALA A 34 -25.71 2.18 -43.35
C ALA A 34 -26.78 3.27 -43.23
N PRO A 35 -28.07 2.94 -43.46
CA PRO A 35 -29.11 3.95 -43.62
C PRO A 35 -29.17 4.84 -42.38
N THR A 36 -29.35 6.14 -42.59
CA THR A 36 -29.33 7.15 -41.54
C THR A 36 -30.26 6.75 -40.41
N ALA A 37 -29.71 6.50 -39.23
CA ALA A 37 -30.47 6.01 -38.08
C ALA A 37 -31.38 7.13 -37.56
N ASN A 38 -32.60 7.20 -38.10
CA ASN A 38 -33.61 8.18 -37.72
C ASN A 38 -33.86 8.14 -36.22
N ALA A 39 -33.50 9.23 -35.55
CA ALA A 39 -33.70 9.38 -34.11
C ALA A 39 -35.20 9.25 -33.79
N SER A 40 -35.52 8.30 -32.92
CA SER A 40 -36.88 7.96 -32.51
C SER A 40 -37.08 8.35 -31.05
N CYS A 41 -38.06 9.21 -30.77
CA CYS A 41 -38.45 9.55 -29.42
C CYS A 41 -39.58 8.66 -28.90
N ALA A 42 -39.53 8.32 -27.62
CA ALA A 42 -40.71 8.03 -26.82
C ALA A 42 -40.67 8.89 -25.55
N SER A 43 -41.71 9.70 -25.35
CA SER A 43 -41.85 10.55 -24.16
C SER A 43 -43.12 10.17 -23.42
N PHE A 44 -42.98 9.74 -22.17
CA PHE A 44 -44.11 9.50 -21.28
C PHE A 44 -44.34 10.78 -20.47
N PHE A 45 -45.44 11.48 -20.76
CA PHE A 45 -45.79 12.81 -20.24
C PHE A 45 -44.90 13.97 -20.78
N GLY A 46 -44.64 14.01 -22.09
CA GLY A 46 -43.91 15.10 -22.75
C GLY A 46 -44.13 15.22 -24.26
N LEU A 47 -43.22 15.93 -24.94
CA LEU A 47 -43.38 16.38 -26.34
C LEU A 47 -42.11 16.06 -27.15
N GLY A 48 -42.25 15.27 -28.22
CA GLY A 48 -41.17 15.07 -29.18
C GLY A 48 -41.34 13.86 -30.11
N ASN A 49 -40.95 14.03 -31.37
CA ASN A 49 -40.67 12.97 -32.35
C ASN A 49 -39.50 13.42 -33.24
N SER A 50 -38.42 13.82 -32.57
CA SER A 50 -37.26 14.56 -33.08
C SER A 50 -35.97 13.84 -32.66
N ALA A 51 -34.80 14.43 -32.89
CA ALA A 51 -33.57 13.98 -32.22
C ALA A 51 -33.57 14.31 -30.72
N ASP A 52 -34.19 15.44 -30.35
CA ASP A 52 -34.21 15.95 -28.98
C ASP A 52 -35.58 15.71 -28.33
N CYS A 53 -35.66 14.72 -27.44
CA CYS A 53 -36.86 14.27 -26.76
C CYS A 53 -36.98 14.97 -25.40
N SER A 54 -37.97 15.84 -25.20
CA SER A 54 -38.12 16.63 -23.96
C SER A 54 -39.40 16.29 -23.19
N SER A 55 -39.27 16.16 -21.86
CA SER A 55 -40.33 15.64 -20.99
C SER A 55 -40.47 16.43 -19.67
N THR A 56 -41.70 16.46 -19.12
CA THR A 56 -42.19 17.43 -18.11
C THR A 56 -41.99 16.98 -16.63
N PRO A 57 -42.37 17.74 -15.58
CA PRO A 57 -41.92 17.55 -14.18
C PRO A 57 -42.10 16.21 -13.43
N LEU A 58 -42.61 15.13 -14.04
CA LEU A 58 -42.80 13.79 -13.45
C LEU A 58 -42.54 12.64 -14.47
N SER A 59 -41.61 12.84 -15.41
CA SER A 59 -41.64 12.15 -16.71
C SER A 59 -40.44 11.27 -17.06
N ILE A 60 -40.59 10.52 -18.15
CA ILE A 60 -39.53 9.72 -18.77
C ILE A 60 -39.35 10.14 -20.24
N ALA A 61 -38.12 10.51 -20.59
CA ALA A 61 -37.66 10.78 -21.95
C ALA A 61 -36.82 9.59 -22.46
N ILE A 62 -37.15 9.07 -23.65
CA ILE A 62 -36.38 8.03 -24.33
C ILE A 62 -36.03 8.50 -25.74
N ALA A 63 -34.76 8.47 -26.11
CA ALA A 63 -34.21 8.85 -27.40
C ALA A 63 -33.39 7.71 -28.00
N VAL A 64 -33.66 7.31 -29.24
CA VAL A 64 -32.96 6.20 -29.91
C VAL A 64 -32.50 6.62 -31.30
N GLY A 65 -31.21 6.94 -31.44
CA GLY A 65 -30.56 7.36 -32.68
C GLY A 65 -29.16 7.93 -32.43
N ASN A 66 -28.33 8.00 -33.46
CA ASN A 66 -27.01 8.64 -33.34
C ASN A 66 -27.19 10.15 -33.17
N GLY A 67 -26.53 10.72 -32.15
CA GLY A 67 -26.71 12.13 -31.75
C GLY A 67 -28.08 12.44 -31.12
N ALA A 68 -28.88 11.44 -30.76
CA ALA A 68 -30.20 11.66 -30.15
C ALA A 68 -30.09 12.05 -28.67
N THR A 69 -30.89 13.03 -28.25
CA THR A 69 -30.85 13.62 -26.91
C THR A 69 -32.13 13.33 -26.14
N ALA A 70 -32.03 12.84 -24.90
CA ALA A 70 -33.15 12.71 -23.97
C ALA A 70 -33.02 13.72 -22.84
N HIS A 71 -34.05 14.56 -22.65
CA HIS A 71 -34.15 15.54 -21.58
C HIS A 71 -35.37 15.26 -20.71
N ALA A 72 -35.16 15.02 -19.41
CA ALA A 72 -36.24 14.91 -18.43
C ALA A 72 -35.96 15.81 -17.23
N SER A 73 -36.68 16.94 -17.16
CA SER A 73 -36.67 17.84 -16.01
C SER A 73 -37.91 17.57 -15.16
N GLY A 74 -37.73 17.27 -13.88
CA GLY A 74 -38.81 16.95 -12.96
C GLY A 74 -38.39 16.33 -11.63
N LEU A 75 -39.22 16.55 -10.59
CA LEU A 75 -39.01 16.06 -9.23
C LEU A 75 -38.62 14.57 -9.20
N PHE A 76 -39.24 13.80 -10.09
CA PHE A 76 -38.78 12.49 -10.54
C PHE A 76 -38.60 12.56 -12.07
N GLY A 77 -37.37 12.41 -12.56
CA GLY A 77 -37.04 12.56 -13.98
C GLY A 77 -36.12 11.45 -14.49
N GLY A 78 -36.51 10.78 -15.58
CA GLY A 78 -35.72 9.72 -16.20
C GLY A 78 -35.38 10.02 -17.67
N ALA A 79 -34.10 10.09 -18.02
CA ALA A 79 -33.64 10.26 -19.40
C ALA A 79 -32.87 9.02 -19.87
N PHE A 80 -33.22 8.50 -21.04
CA PHE A 80 -32.61 7.33 -21.65
C PHE A 80 -32.24 7.64 -23.11
N ALA A 81 -30.97 7.50 -23.49
CA ALA A 81 -30.48 7.81 -24.83
C ALA A 81 -29.66 6.63 -25.39
N VAL A 82 -29.86 6.27 -26.67
CA VAL A 82 -29.19 5.12 -27.29
C VAL A 82 -28.71 5.47 -28.71
N GLY A 83 -27.41 5.47 -28.94
CA GLY A 83 -26.74 5.74 -30.21
C GLY A 83 -25.34 6.34 -30.03
N THR A 84 -24.54 6.34 -31.10
CA THR A 84 -23.24 7.05 -31.10
C THR A 84 -23.45 8.54 -30.86
N ASN A 85 -22.70 9.14 -29.94
CA ASN A 85 -22.86 10.51 -29.45
C ASN A 85 -24.26 10.84 -28.89
N ALA A 86 -25.06 9.85 -28.50
CA ALA A 86 -26.37 10.08 -27.88
C ALA A 86 -26.22 10.57 -26.42
N ALA A 87 -27.11 11.46 -25.98
CA ALA A 87 -26.99 12.14 -24.69
C ALA A 87 -28.27 12.06 -23.84
N ALA A 88 -28.15 11.75 -22.55
CA ALA A 88 -29.25 11.72 -21.59
C ALA A 88 -28.98 12.75 -20.49
N THR A 89 -29.92 13.66 -20.22
CA THR A 89 -29.75 14.76 -19.27
C THR A 89 -30.97 14.94 -18.36
N THR A 90 -30.71 15.10 -17.06
CA THR A 90 -31.70 15.44 -16.03
C THR A 90 -31.15 16.49 -15.05
N GLY A 91 -32.02 17.27 -14.40
CA GLY A 91 -31.62 18.50 -13.69
C GLY A 91 -32.34 18.80 -12.36
N ASP A 92 -33.02 17.81 -11.78
CA ASP A 92 -33.98 17.98 -10.68
C ASP A 92 -33.78 16.96 -9.54
N ALA A 93 -34.63 16.98 -8.52
CA ALA A 93 -34.38 16.34 -7.22
C ALA A 93 -33.97 14.86 -7.27
N PHE A 94 -34.80 13.96 -7.80
CA PHE A 94 -34.51 12.53 -7.89
C PHE A 94 -34.46 12.12 -9.36
N THR A 95 -33.26 12.00 -9.94
CA THR A 95 -33.15 11.84 -11.39
C THR A 95 -32.12 10.80 -11.86
N PHE A 96 -32.40 10.25 -13.05
CA PHE A 96 -31.71 9.11 -13.63
C PHE A 96 -31.43 9.40 -15.11
N ALA A 97 -30.16 9.44 -15.51
CA ALA A 97 -29.74 9.58 -16.90
C ALA A 97 -28.98 8.33 -17.34
N THR A 98 -29.37 7.71 -18.46
CA THR A 98 -28.68 6.56 -19.05
C THR A 98 -28.39 6.81 -20.52
N ALA A 99 -27.12 6.77 -20.93
CA ALA A 99 -26.71 7.02 -22.32
C ALA A 99 -25.84 5.87 -22.86
N ALA A 100 -26.25 5.25 -23.96
CA ALA A 100 -25.64 4.03 -24.49
C ALA A 100 -25.14 4.20 -25.93
N GLY A 101 -23.82 4.14 -26.13
CA GLY A 101 -23.16 4.24 -27.43
C GLY A 101 -21.70 4.69 -27.31
N ASP A 102 -20.97 4.66 -28.42
CA ASP A 102 -19.65 5.29 -28.53
C ASP A 102 -19.80 6.82 -28.38
N GLY A 103 -18.99 7.46 -27.53
CA GLY A 103 -19.08 8.90 -27.25
C GLY A 103 -20.36 9.36 -26.55
N SER A 104 -21.17 8.45 -25.99
CA SER A 104 -22.43 8.79 -25.33
C SER A 104 -22.24 9.55 -24.02
N VAL A 105 -23.21 10.41 -23.63
CA VAL A 105 -23.10 11.30 -22.46
C VAL A 105 -24.31 11.17 -21.54
N ALA A 106 -24.13 10.71 -20.31
CA ALA A 106 -25.16 10.70 -19.27
C ALA A 106 -24.86 11.79 -18.23
N THR A 107 -25.81 12.70 -17.99
CA THR A 107 -25.71 13.78 -17.01
C THR A 107 -26.94 13.80 -16.10
N ALA A 108 -26.77 13.54 -14.80
CA ALA A 108 -27.86 13.66 -13.82
C ALA A 108 -27.49 14.59 -12.66
N ASN A 109 -28.01 15.81 -12.71
CA ASN A 109 -27.78 16.84 -11.69
C ASN A 109 -29.01 16.90 -10.76
N GLY A 110 -28.83 16.76 -9.45
CA GLY A 110 -29.97 16.61 -8.54
C GLY A 110 -29.62 16.48 -7.06
N VAL A 111 -30.64 16.33 -6.20
CA VAL A 111 -30.47 15.93 -4.79
C VAL A 111 -29.93 14.50 -4.73
N PHE A 112 -30.48 13.65 -5.59
CA PHE A 112 -30.07 12.28 -5.83
C PHE A 112 -30.01 12.05 -7.35
N GLY A 113 -28.80 12.03 -7.91
CA GLY A 113 -28.56 11.86 -9.35
C GLY A 113 -27.87 10.53 -9.66
N ILE A 114 -28.40 9.76 -10.61
CA ILE A 114 -27.71 8.59 -11.18
C ILE A 114 -27.42 8.83 -12.67
N ALA A 115 -26.16 8.82 -13.07
CA ALA A 115 -25.74 8.82 -14.47
C ALA A 115 -25.06 7.49 -14.85
N THR A 116 -25.56 6.82 -15.86
CA THR A 116 -25.02 5.55 -16.38
C THR A 116 -24.67 5.71 -17.86
N GLN A 117 -23.40 5.56 -18.20
CA GLN A 117 -22.91 5.59 -19.58
C GLN A 117 -22.45 4.18 -20.00
N LEU A 118 -22.88 3.73 -21.17
CA LEU A 118 -22.62 2.38 -21.67
C LEU A 118 -21.93 2.48 -23.05
N GLY A 119 -20.65 2.14 -23.15
CA GLY A 119 -19.89 2.27 -24.41
C GLY A 119 -18.48 2.84 -24.22
N PRO A 120 -17.62 2.80 -25.26
CA PRO A 120 -16.33 3.47 -25.24
C PRO A 120 -16.48 4.99 -25.35
N ASN A 121 -15.43 5.72 -24.96
CA ASN A 121 -15.22 7.17 -25.17
C ASN A 121 -16.28 8.11 -24.57
N GLY A 122 -17.32 7.59 -23.92
CA GLY A 122 -18.40 8.37 -23.35
C GLY A 122 -18.13 8.92 -21.95
N THR A 123 -19.12 9.65 -21.42
CA THR A 123 -19.04 10.39 -20.16
C THR A 123 -20.27 10.15 -19.28
N ALA A 124 -20.06 9.86 -17.99
CA ALA A 124 -21.08 9.83 -16.95
C ALA A 124 -20.79 10.92 -15.91
N ILE A 125 -21.64 11.95 -15.83
CA ILE A 125 -21.51 13.08 -14.89
C ILE A 125 -22.74 13.14 -13.99
N THR A 126 -22.52 13.45 -12.73
CA THR A 126 -23.58 13.81 -11.78
C THR A 126 -23.10 14.96 -10.92
N GLN A 127 -23.98 15.89 -10.55
CA GLN A 127 -23.62 17.07 -9.77
C GLN A 127 -24.63 17.33 -8.65
N GLY A 128 -24.10 17.63 -7.47
CA GLY A 128 -24.86 18.17 -6.34
C GLY A 128 -24.08 19.27 -5.64
N SER A 129 -24.80 20.23 -5.05
CA SER A 129 -24.23 21.50 -4.56
C SER A 129 -24.12 21.62 -3.04
N GLY A 130 -24.44 20.56 -2.30
CA GLY A 130 -24.36 20.50 -0.83
C GLY A 130 -25.29 21.45 -0.06
N MET A 131 -26.20 22.14 -0.75
CA MET A 131 -27.10 23.12 -0.15
C MET A 131 -28.37 22.45 0.39
N LEU A 132 -29.08 23.13 1.30
CA LEU A 132 -30.44 22.74 1.67
C LEU A 132 -31.33 22.76 0.42
N GLY A 133 -31.82 21.59 -0.01
CA GLY A 133 -32.53 21.41 -1.28
C GLY A 133 -31.70 20.77 -2.41
N ASN A 134 -30.39 20.58 -2.24
CA ASN A 134 -29.55 19.68 -3.05
C ASN A 134 -28.41 19.14 -2.19
N LEU A 135 -28.66 18.01 -1.50
CA LEU A 135 -27.66 17.34 -0.67
C LEU A 135 -26.58 16.62 -1.49
N GLY A 136 -26.74 16.40 -2.79
CA GLY A 136 -25.74 15.77 -3.65
C GLY A 136 -25.37 14.34 -3.26
N PHE A 137 -26.34 13.44 -3.30
CA PHE A 137 -26.11 11.99 -3.22
C PHE A 137 -26.05 11.40 -4.63
N ASN A 138 -24.86 11.17 -5.18
CA ASN A 138 -24.72 10.92 -6.62
C ASN A 138 -24.07 9.56 -6.96
N ILE A 139 -24.48 8.96 -8.07
CA ILE A 139 -23.89 7.73 -8.62
C ILE A 139 -23.59 7.93 -10.10
N ALA A 140 -22.31 7.99 -10.47
CA ALA A 140 -21.85 8.01 -11.86
C ALA A 140 -21.23 6.65 -12.22
N THR A 141 -21.58 6.08 -13.37
CA THR A 141 -21.12 4.75 -13.80
C THR A 141 -20.79 4.72 -15.30
N ASN A 142 -19.60 4.27 -15.68
CA ASN A 142 -19.28 3.85 -17.05
C ASN A 142 -19.20 2.32 -17.12
N ILE A 143 -19.78 1.73 -18.17
CA ILE A 143 -19.56 0.34 -18.57
C ILE A 143 -19.05 0.32 -20.00
N THR A 144 -17.75 0.13 -20.17
CA THR A 144 -17.10 0.06 -21.48
C THR A 144 -17.02 -1.40 -21.98
N PRO A 145 -17.40 -1.70 -23.24
CA PRO A 145 -17.28 -3.05 -23.79
C PRO A 145 -15.84 -3.59 -23.80
N LEU A 146 -15.69 -4.85 -23.41
CA LEU A 146 -14.41 -5.57 -23.47
C LEU A 146 -13.81 -5.50 -24.89
N ASN A 147 -12.49 -5.33 -24.96
CA ASN A 147 -11.71 -5.20 -26.19
C ASN A 147 -12.02 -3.97 -27.08
N SER A 148 -12.88 -3.05 -26.64
CA SER A 148 -13.01 -1.75 -27.32
C SER A 148 -11.75 -0.89 -27.11
N ALA A 149 -11.36 -0.14 -28.13
CA ALA A 149 -10.19 0.74 -28.10
C ALA A 149 -10.51 2.09 -27.44
N ALA A 150 -11.10 2.04 -26.24
CA ALA A 150 -11.54 3.23 -25.52
C ALA A 150 -10.37 4.20 -25.21
N SER A 151 -10.70 5.48 -25.21
CA SER A 151 -9.80 6.61 -25.00
C SER A 151 -10.56 7.74 -24.30
N GLY A 152 -10.15 8.09 -23.08
CA GLY A 152 -10.65 9.29 -22.40
C GLY A 152 -12.07 9.23 -21.83
N SER A 153 -12.70 8.05 -21.69
CA SER A 153 -13.98 7.94 -20.98
C SER A 153 -13.90 8.60 -19.59
N THR A 154 -14.97 9.27 -19.15
CA THR A 154 -14.96 10.06 -17.91
C THR A 154 -16.15 9.73 -17.03
N VAL A 155 -15.90 9.48 -15.75
CA VAL A 155 -16.91 9.23 -14.71
C VAL A 155 -16.68 10.23 -13.59
N THR A 156 -17.63 11.14 -13.37
CA THR A 156 -17.57 12.16 -12.32
C THR A 156 -18.81 12.08 -11.44
N ALA A 157 -18.61 11.70 -10.18
CA ALA A 157 -19.65 11.70 -9.16
C ALA A 157 -19.54 12.92 -8.23
N GLY A 158 -20.52 13.82 -8.30
CA GLY A 158 -20.68 14.90 -7.33
C GLY A 158 -20.06 16.24 -7.71
N GLY A 159 -19.74 17.03 -6.69
CA GLY A 159 -19.34 18.42 -6.80
C GLY A 159 -19.20 19.09 -5.44
N THR A 160 -18.96 20.40 -5.41
CA THR A 160 -18.70 21.15 -4.18
C THR A 160 -19.84 21.00 -3.17
N GLY A 161 -19.53 20.36 -2.04
CA GLY A 161 -20.45 20.13 -0.92
C GLY A 161 -21.36 18.90 -1.04
N GLY A 162 -21.36 18.14 -2.13
CA GLY A 162 -22.22 16.95 -2.27
C GLY A 162 -21.95 15.90 -1.18
N ALA A 163 -22.99 15.36 -0.55
CA ALA A 163 -22.87 14.58 0.69
C ALA A 163 -22.35 13.15 0.49
N GLY A 164 -22.70 12.46 -0.60
CA GLY A 164 -22.37 11.03 -0.76
C GLY A 164 -22.33 10.58 -2.21
N ASN A 165 -21.12 10.39 -2.74
CA ASN A 165 -20.87 10.25 -4.18
C ASN A 165 -20.16 8.93 -4.50
N ILE A 166 -20.57 8.28 -5.59
CA ILE A 166 -20.05 6.99 -6.04
C ILE A 166 -19.75 7.06 -7.54
N ALA A 167 -18.47 7.11 -7.91
CA ALA A 167 -18.01 6.98 -9.29
C ALA A 167 -17.54 5.54 -9.54
N THR A 168 -18.07 4.87 -10.58
CA THR A 168 -17.63 3.53 -10.97
C THR A 168 -17.28 3.41 -12.45
N ASN A 169 -16.24 2.64 -12.76
CA ASN A 169 -15.96 2.17 -14.12
C ASN A 169 -15.88 0.65 -14.15
N LEU A 170 -16.55 0.05 -15.13
CA LEU A 170 -16.43 -1.35 -15.47
C LEU A 170 -15.72 -1.50 -16.83
N PHE A 171 -14.61 -2.23 -16.81
CA PHE A 171 -13.80 -2.75 -17.93
C PHE A 171 -13.15 -1.73 -18.88
N GLY A 172 -13.47 -0.44 -18.78
CA GLY A 172 -12.81 0.61 -19.55
C GLY A 172 -11.30 0.63 -19.33
N GLY A 173 -10.56 0.89 -20.40
CA GLY A 173 -9.12 1.07 -20.41
C GLY A 173 -8.73 2.17 -21.38
N ALA A 174 -7.50 2.66 -21.25
CA ALA A 174 -7.00 3.82 -21.96
C ALA A 174 -5.74 3.52 -22.76
N SER A 175 -5.31 4.47 -23.60
CA SER A 175 -3.90 4.59 -24.00
C SER A 175 -3.20 5.56 -23.06
N ALA A 176 -1.87 5.49 -22.96
CA ALA A 176 -1.08 6.36 -22.08
C ALA A 176 -1.28 7.88 -22.32
N ALA A 177 -1.78 8.28 -23.51
CA ALA A 177 -2.17 9.65 -23.82
C ALA A 177 -3.60 10.01 -23.37
N ASN A 178 -4.54 9.06 -23.45
CA ASN A 178 -5.98 9.30 -23.27
C ASN A 178 -6.54 8.52 -22.07
N LYS A 179 -6.02 8.81 -20.86
CA LYS A 179 -6.45 8.18 -19.61
C LYS A 179 -7.96 8.31 -19.39
N MET A 180 -8.62 7.21 -19.01
CA MET A 180 -9.98 7.27 -18.49
C MET A 180 -9.94 7.69 -17.02
N ASN A 181 -10.89 8.52 -16.60
CA ASN A 181 -10.92 9.14 -15.27
C ASN A 181 -12.19 8.71 -14.49
N VAL A 182 -12.01 8.27 -13.25
CA VAL A 182 -13.07 7.92 -12.29
C VAL A 182 -12.91 8.80 -11.05
N THR A 183 -13.59 9.93 -11.02
CA THR A 183 -13.49 10.96 -9.98
C THR A 183 -14.76 11.04 -9.13
N SER A 184 -14.63 11.04 -7.80
CA SER A 184 -15.73 11.29 -6.86
C SER A 184 -15.40 12.50 -5.96
N GLN A 185 -16.28 13.50 -5.89
CA GLN A 185 -16.08 14.75 -5.15
C GLN A 185 -17.28 15.09 -4.26
N GLY A 186 -17.00 15.58 -3.05
CA GLY A 186 -18.00 15.83 -2.00
C GLY A 186 -17.48 15.43 -0.62
N PHE A 187 -18.36 15.21 0.36
CA PHE A 187 -18.01 14.84 1.73
C PHE A 187 -17.71 13.35 1.92
N LEU A 188 -18.57 12.45 1.42
CA LEU A 188 -18.35 11.01 1.43
C LEU A 188 -18.19 10.55 -0.02
N ASN A 189 -17.06 9.92 -0.36
CA ASN A 189 -16.68 9.62 -1.75
C ASN A 189 -16.24 8.17 -1.92
N ILE A 190 -16.68 7.56 -3.01
CA ILE A 190 -16.26 6.23 -3.46
C ILE A 190 -15.91 6.33 -4.95
N ALA A 191 -14.69 5.97 -5.32
CA ALA A 191 -14.24 5.85 -6.70
C ALA A 191 -13.75 4.42 -6.96
N THR A 192 -14.37 3.68 -7.88
CA THR A 192 -14.06 2.26 -8.13
C THR A 192 -13.82 1.98 -9.60
N ASN A 193 -12.70 1.33 -9.93
CA ASN A 193 -12.43 0.80 -11.27
C ASN A 193 -12.36 -0.72 -11.24
N VAL A 194 -12.90 -1.38 -12.28
CA VAL A 194 -12.85 -2.84 -12.47
C VAL A 194 -12.19 -3.17 -13.81
N GLY A 195 -10.92 -3.57 -13.78
CA GLY A 195 -10.15 -3.98 -14.97
C GLY A 195 -9.55 -2.82 -15.76
N GLY A 196 -9.16 -3.09 -17.01
CA GLY A 196 -8.59 -2.10 -17.92
C GLY A 196 -7.12 -1.75 -17.64
N ARG A 197 -6.65 -0.65 -18.23
CA ARG A 197 -5.27 -0.16 -18.11
C ARG A 197 -5.17 1.35 -18.26
N ASP A 198 -4.12 1.93 -17.68
CA ASP A 198 -3.77 3.36 -17.77
C ASP A 198 -4.85 4.31 -17.21
N ASN A 199 -5.71 3.82 -16.32
CA ASN A 199 -6.85 4.54 -15.75
C ASN A 199 -6.44 5.44 -14.56
N LEU A 200 -7.19 6.51 -14.31
CA LEU A 200 -7.12 7.34 -13.11
C LEU A 200 -8.37 7.13 -12.26
N ILE A 201 -8.20 6.88 -10.97
CA ILE A 201 -9.25 6.69 -9.97
C ILE A 201 -8.95 7.66 -8.81
N ALA A 202 -9.83 8.63 -8.57
CA ALA A 202 -9.64 9.70 -7.59
C ALA A 202 -10.87 9.85 -6.68
N SER A 203 -10.67 9.78 -5.37
CA SER A 203 -11.71 9.96 -4.37
C SER A 203 -11.41 11.15 -3.45
N GLY A 204 -12.26 12.16 -3.49
CA GLY A 204 -12.14 13.37 -2.71
C GLY A 204 -11.20 14.40 -3.30
N ASP A 205 -11.32 15.63 -2.81
CA ASP A 205 -10.52 16.77 -3.20
C ASP A 205 -10.30 17.70 -1.98
N ALA A 206 -9.12 18.30 -1.91
CA ALA A 206 -8.72 19.19 -0.84
C ALA A 206 -9.39 20.57 -0.95
N ALA A 207 -9.77 21.01 -2.16
CA ALA A 207 -10.54 22.23 -2.35
C ALA A 207 -12.03 22.07 -1.95
N ASN A 208 -12.52 20.84 -1.88
CA ASN A 208 -13.95 20.51 -1.69
C ASN A 208 -14.27 19.92 -0.29
N SER A 209 -13.39 20.09 0.69
CA SER A 209 -13.59 19.70 2.10
C SER A 209 -13.99 18.23 2.33
N SER A 210 -13.50 17.32 1.48
CA SER A 210 -13.86 15.90 1.53
C SER A 210 -13.52 15.24 2.88
N ILE A 211 -14.43 14.42 3.42
CA ILE A 211 -14.35 13.89 4.79
C ILE A 211 -13.88 12.43 4.80
N ILE A 212 -14.57 11.56 4.05
CA ILE A 212 -14.28 10.13 3.94
C ILE A 212 -14.18 9.76 2.46
N ASN A 213 -13.09 9.11 2.07
CA ASN A 213 -12.72 8.86 0.69
C ASN A 213 -12.25 7.42 0.50
N LEU A 214 -12.83 6.70 -0.47
CA LEU A 214 -12.50 5.32 -0.80
C LEU A 214 -12.22 5.19 -2.31
N ALA A 215 -10.95 5.02 -2.68
CA ALA A 215 -10.53 4.74 -4.05
C ALA A 215 -10.12 3.26 -4.19
N THR A 216 -10.71 2.53 -5.13
CA THR A 216 -10.49 1.09 -5.33
C THR A 216 -10.19 0.74 -6.79
N ASN A 217 -9.16 -0.06 -7.04
CA ASN A 217 -8.92 -0.72 -8.32
C ASN A 217 -9.05 -2.25 -8.17
N LEU A 218 -9.83 -2.87 -9.04
CA LEU A 218 -10.14 -4.29 -9.04
C LEU A 218 -9.70 -4.90 -10.39
N PHE A 219 -8.53 -5.53 -10.43
CA PHE A 219 -7.83 -5.95 -11.65
C PHE A 219 -7.34 -4.79 -12.53
N GLY A 220 -6.49 -5.09 -13.52
CA GLY A 220 -5.94 -4.09 -14.44
C GLY A 220 -4.50 -3.67 -14.12
N SER A 221 -3.90 -2.86 -14.99
CA SER A 221 -2.48 -2.51 -14.92
C SER A 221 -2.19 -1.05 -15.27
N ASN A 222 -1.11 -0.49 -14.71
CA ASN A 222 -0.73 0.93 -14.88
C ASN A 222 -1.78 1.94 -14.34
N ASN A 223 -2.77 1.49 -13.57
CA ASN A 223 -3.82 2.35 -13.05
C ASN A 223 -3.30 3.20 -11.88
N THR A 224 -3.81 4.42 -11.74
CA THR A 224 -3.47 5.35 -10.65
C THR A 224 -4.68 5.50 -9.74
N VAL A 225 -4.55 5.12 -8.47
CA VAL A 225 -5.60 5.15 -7.44
C VAL A 225 -5.21 6.20 -6.39
N SER A 226 -6.08 7.17 -6.11
CA SER A 226 -5.80 8.27 -5.19
C SER A 226 -6.99 8.59 -4.27
N ALA A 227 -6.75 8.87 -3.00
CA ALA A 227 -7.76 9.39 -2.07
C ALA A 227 -7.23 10.54 -1.19
N GLN A 228 -7.96 11.66 -1.08
CA GLN A 228 -7.52 12.84 -0.29
C GLN A 228 -8.69 13.62 0.36
N GLY A 229 -8.45 14.21 1.54
CA GLY A 229 -9.51 14.87 2.32
C GLY A 229 -9.08 15.26 3.75
N GLY A 230 -10.04 15.33 4.68
CA GLY A 230 -9.82 15.76 6.07
C GLY A 230 -9.68 14.62 7.07
N ILE A 231 -10.57 13.62 7.03
CA ILE A 231 -10.68 12.63 8.13
C ILE A 231 -10.18 11.24 7.73
N SER A 232 -10.66 10.64 6.64
CA SER A 232 -10.25 9.28 6.28
C SER A 232 -10.08 9.06 4.77
N ASN A 233 -8.89 8.63 4.36
CA ASN A 233 -8.56 8.33 2.97
C ASN A 233 -8.11 6.88 2.83
N TRP A 234 -8.81 6.09 2.03
CA TRP A 234 -8.53 4.68 1.77
C TRP A 234 -8.29 4.50 0.27
N ALA A 235 -7.11 4.05 -0.13
CA ALA A 235 -6.79 3.69 -1.50
C ALA A 235 -6.35 2.22 -1.56
N THR A 236 -6.96 1.41 -2.45
CA THR A 236 -6.70 -0.03 -2.54
C THR A 236 -6.60 -0.51 -3.98
N ASN A 237 -5.49 -1.16 -4.35
CA ASN A 237 -5.46 -2.10 -5.47
C ASN A 237 -5.75 -3.50 -4.94
N LEU A 238 -6.79 -4.16 -5.45
CA LEU A 238 -7.10 -5.54 -5.10
C LEU A 238 -6.28 -6.53 -5.93
N PHE A 239 -6.16 -6.31 -7.24
CA PHE A 239 -5.46 -7.22 -8.16
C PHE A 239 -4.79 -6.45 -9.30
N GLY A 240 -3.68 -6.99 -9.82
CA GLY A 240 -3.03 -6.53 -11.04
C GLY A 240 -1.73 -5.75 -10.79
N ASP A 241 -1.02 -5.44 -11.87
CA ASP A 241 0.41 -5.10 -11.83
C ASP A 241 0.73 -3.67 -12.27
N ASN A 242 1.85 -3.12 -11.81
CA ASN A 242 2.35 -1.77 -12.13
C ASN A 242 1.40 -0.60 -11.73
N ASN A 243 0.43 -0.83 -10.84
CA ASN A 243 -0.51 0.21 -10.41
C ASN A 243 0.12 1.11 -9.33
N MET A 244 -0.32 2.37 -9.27
CA MET A 244 0.01 3.32 -8.22
C MET A 244 -1.19 3.50 -7.28
N VAL A 245 -0.97 3.48 -5.96
CA VAL A 245 -2.00 3.57 -4.93
C VAL A 245 -1.58 4.59 -3.88
N THR A 246 -2.25 5.73 -3.83
CA THR A 246 -1.83 6.90 -3.07
C THR A 246 -2.94 7.41 -2.14
N THR A 247 -2.59 7.85 -0.94
CA THR A 247 -3.51 8.60 -0.05
C THR A 247 -2.83 9.86 0.47
N VAL A 248 -3.49 11.02 0.40
CA VAL A 248 -2.87 12.32 0.71
C VAL A 248 -3.64 13.05 1.81
N GLY A 249 -3.00 13.23 2.97
CA GLY A 249 -3.41 14.09 4.10
C GLY A 249 -4.76 13.72 4.73
N SER A 250 -4.79 13.32 6.00
CA SER A 250 -6.03 13.22 6.80
C SER A 250 -5.72 12.86 8.26
N LEU A 251 -6.75 12.68 9.09
CA LEU A 251 -6.59 11.98 10.38
C LEU A 251 -6.17 10.50 10.18
N VAL A 252 -6.71 9.80 9.16
CA VAL A 252 -6.46 8.36 8.92
C VAL A 252 -6.27 8.05 7.42
N ASN A 253 -5.03 7.81 7.00
CA ASN A 253 -4.69 7.37 5.63
C ASN A 253 -4.43 5.85 5.58
N THR A 254 -4.92 5.16 4.55
CA THR A 254 -4.66 3.73 4.29
C THR A 254 -4.46 3.47 2.80
N ALA A 255 -3.22 3.22 2.37
CA ALA A 255 -2.88 2.79 1.02
C ALA A 255 -2.54 1.29 1.00
N SER A 256 -3.11 0.53 0.05
CA SER A 256 -3.04 -0.94 0.01
C SER A 256 -2.79 -1.49 -1.40
N ASN A 257 -1.86 -2.42 -1.53
CA ASN A 257 -1.87 -3.46 -2.56
C ASN A 257 -2.20 -4.80 -1.89
N LEU A 258 -3.28 -5.46 -2.30
CA LEU A 258 -3.71 -6.74 -1.74
C LEU A 258 -3.11 -7.90 -2.55
N PHE A 259 -3.36 -7.95 -3.86
CA PHE A 259 -2.71 -8.88 -4.77
C PHE A 259 -2.11 -8.15 -5.98
N GLY A 260 -0.95 -8.59 -6.48
CA GLY A 260 -0.31 -8.08 -7.69
C GLY A 260 1.13 -7.64 -7.47
N SER A 261 1.90 -7.54 -8.54
CA SER A 261 3.35 -7.28 -8.54
C SER A 261 3.71 -5.90 -9.11
N ASN A 262 4.88 -5.39 -8.73
CA ASN A 262 5.44 -4.11 -9.19
C ASN A 262 4.56 -2.86 -8.89
N ASN A 263 3.59 -2.97 -7.97
CA ASN A 263 2.73 -1.85 -7.59
C ASN A 263 3.46 -0.90 -6.63
N THR A 264 3.12 0.38 -6.72
CA THR A 264 3.63 1.44 -5.82
C THR A 264 2.51 1.89 -4.88
N VAL A 265 2.73 1.79 -3.58
CA VAL A 265 1.76 2.11 -2.52
C VAL A 265 2.32 3.25 -1.67
N GLN A 266 1.58 4.35 -1.50
CA GLN A 266 2.06 5.57 -0.84
C GLN A 266 1.01 6.20 0.08
N THR A 267 1.41 6.65 1.28
CA THR A 267 0.65 7.68 2.01
C THR A 267 1.51 8.94 2.21
N LEU A 268 0.89 10.12 2.14
CA LEU A 268 1.56 11.42 2.25
C LEU A 268 0.90 12.27 3.34
N GLY A 269 1.63 12.60 4.41
CA GLY A 269 1.16 13.38 5.55
C GLY A 269 0.11 12.68 6.42
N GLY A 270 -0.56 13.42 7.31
CA GLY A 270 -1.68 12.92 8.14
C GLY A 270 -1.32 12.45 9.56
N TYR A 271 -2.31 12.11 10.38
CA TYR A 271 -2.05 11.71 11.77
C TYR A 271 -1.73 10.21 11.90
N ALA A 272 -2.61 9.32 11.45
CA ALA A 272 -2.40 7.87 11.44
C ALA A 272 -2.34 7.33 10.01
N ASN A 273 -1.24 6.68 9.65
CA ASN A 273 -0.92 6.28 8.29
C ASN A 273 -0.65 4.78 8.18
N TRP A 274 -1.20 4.15 7.14
CA TRP A 274 -1.06 2.71 6.89
C TRP A 274 -0.70 2.47 5.43
N GLY A 275 0.44 1.85 5.16
CA GLY A 275 0.86 1.40 3.83
C GLY A 275 1.02 -0.11 3.84
N ARG A 276 0.48 -0.85 2.87
CA ARG A 276 0.69 -2.31 2.83
C ARG A 276 0.77 -2.89 1.41
N ASN A 277 1.71 -3.80 1.19
CA ASN A 277 1.61 -4.87 0.22
C ASN A 277 1.28 -6.18 0.95
N ILE A 278 0.34 -6.96 0.42
CA ILE A 278 -0.08 -8.22 1.03
C ILE A 278 0.46 -9.42 0.22
N LEU A 279 0.23 -9.49 -1.09
CA LEU A 279 0.70 -10.58 -1.95
C LEU A 279 1.20 -10.08 -3.32
N GLY A 280 2.48 -10.28 -3.59
CA GLY A 280 3.07 -10.13 -4.93
C GLY A 280 4.52 -9.65 -4.86
N ASN A 281 5.24 -9.67 -5.99
CA ASN A 281 6.67 -9.42 -6.02
C ASN A 281 6.97 -7.97 -6.48
N GLY A 282 8.13 -7.42 -6.10
CA GLY A 282 8.60 -6.12 -6.63
C GLY A 282 7.78 -4.89 -6.24
N ASN A 283 6.82 -5.01 -5.32
CA ASN A 283 6.01 -3.88 -4.86
C ASN A 283 6.82 -2.96 -3.95
N THR A 284 6.59 -1.65 -4.09
CA THR A 284 7.15 -0.62 -3.21
C THR A 284 6.04 -0.07 -2.33
N VAL A 285 6.26 -0.04 -1.02
CA VAL A 285 5.28 0.41 -0.03
C VAL A 285 5.91 1.52 0.81
N THR A 286 5.29 2.70 0.84
CA THR A 286 5.85 3.89 1.47
C THR A 286 4.82 4.66 2.30
N ILE A 287 5.22 5.18 3.47
CA ILE A 287 4.56 6.30 4.15
C ILE A 287 5.54 7.46 4.23
N THR A 288 5.12 8.68 3.90
CA THR A 288 5.91 9.91 4.03
C THR A 288 5.23 10.90 4.96
N GLY A 289 5.95 11.32 6.02
CA GLY A 289 5.49 12.26 7.04
C GLY A 289 4.43 11.70 7.98
N GLY A 290 3.79 12.59 8.72
CA GLY A 290 2.70 12.27 9.64
C GLY A 290 3.11 11.90 11.06
N TYR A 291 2.14 11.61 11.94
CA TYR A 291 2.41 11.40 13.37
C TYR A 291 2.67 9.94 13.74
N ALA A 292 1.87 8.99 13.22
CA ALA A 292 1.95 7.57 13.52
C ALA A 292 1.81 6.72 12.25
N ASN A 293 2.86 6.00 11.87
CA ASN A 293 3.02 5.39 10.55
C ASN A 293 3.23 3.87 10.65
N ALA A 294 2.55 3.07 9.82
CA ALA A 294 2.66 1.61 9.77
C ALA A 294 2.70 1.08 8.32
N VAL A 295 3.89 0.71 7.85
CA VAL A 295 4.15 0.19 6.49
C VAL A 295 4.40 -1.31 6.55
N ARG A 296 3.89 -2.11 5.61
CA ARG A 296 4.17 -3.56 5.57
C ARG A 296 4.35 -4.11 4.15
N ASN A 297 5.29 -5.03 3.98
CA ASN A 297 5.20 -6.10 3.00
C ASN A 297 4.92 -7.39 3.74
N LEU A 298 3.81 -8.06 3.42
CA LEU A 298 3.52 -9.37 3.96
C LEU A 298 4.23 -10.46 3.14
N PHE A 299 3.82 -10.69 1.87
CA PHE A 299 4.35 -11.77 1.03
C PHE A 299 4.83 -11.32 -0.35
N GLY A 300 5.93 -11.94 -0.76
CA GLY A 300 6.47 -11.90 -2.12
C GLY A 300 7.92 -11.40 -2.11
N ASN A 301 8.65 -11.65 -3.18
CA ASN A 301 10.07 -11.38 -3.30
C ASN A 301 10.34 -9.98 -3.89
N ASN A 302 11.53 -9.42 -3.61
CA ASN A 302 12.01 -8.11 -4.03
C ASN A 302 11.10 -6.91 -3.66
N ASN A 303 10.29 -7.03 -2.61
CA ASN A 303 9.43 -5.96 -2.11
C ASN A 303 10.19 -4.97 -1.20
N THR A 304 9.87 -3.68 -1.30
CA THR A 304 10.45 -2.60 -0.49
C THR A 304 9.41 -1.99 0.43
N VAL A 305 9.79 -1.71 1.69
CA VAL A 305 8.85 -1.22 2.72
C VAL A 305 9.48 -0.07 3.52
N THR A 306 8.93 1.14 3.37
CA THR A 306 9.58 2.36 3.82
C THR A 306 8.66 3.29 4.61
N THR A 307 8.90 3.59 5.90
CA THR A 307 8.38 4.87 6.42
C THR A 307 9.42 5.96 6.19
N ASN A 308 8.99 7.21 6.16
CA ASN A 308 9.83 8.36 5.91
C ASN A 308 9.38 9.56 6.76
N GLY A 309 9.95 9.70 7.96
CA GLY A 309 9.68 10.78 8.91
C GLY A 309 8.50 10.50 9.85
N GLY A 310 8.28 11.40 10.80
CA GLY A 310 7.15 11.34 11.74
C GLY A 310 7.50 10.86 13.15
N ASN A 311 6.55 11.02 14.08
CA ASN A 311 6.72 10.85 15.54
C ASN A 311 6.42 9.45 16.06
N GLY A 312 6.08 8.51 15.19
CA GLY A 312 5.72 7.14 15.52
C GLY A 312 5.72 6.36 14.22
N ASN A 313 6.45 5.26 14.15
CA ASN A 313 6.77 4.65 12.87
C ASN A 313 7.08 3.16 13.02
N LEU A 314 6.53 2.39 12.08
CA LEU A 314 6.64 0.95 11.94
C LEU A 314 6.65 0.64 10.43
N ALA A 315 7.53 -0.23 9.97
CA ALA A 315 7.75 -0.61 8.58
C ALA A 315 8.32 -2.02 8.64
N GLN A 316 7.69 -2.95 7.95
CA GLN A 316 7.95 -4.36 8.20
C GLN A 316 7.84 -5.21 6.92
N ASN A 317 8.87 -5.94 6.55
CA ASN A 317 8.82 -7.03 5.58
C ASN A 317 8.79 -8.32 6.39
N TRP A 318 7.85 -9.20 6.10
CA TRP A 318 7.72 -10.46 6.79
C TRP A 318 8.25 -11.61 5.92
N PHE A 319 7.80 -11.74 4.66
CA PHE A 319 8.12 -12.90 3.83
C PHE A 319 8.53 -12.54 2.39
N GLY A 320 9.67 -13.08 1.99
CA GLY A 320 10.14 -13.14 0.61
C GLY A 320 11.61 -12.82 0.47
N ALA A 321 12.24 -13.47 -0.50
CA ALA A 321 13.63 -13.28 -0.86
C ALA A 321 13.84 -11.88 -1.47
N GLY A 322 15.02 -11.28 -1.27
CA GLY A 322 15.41 -10.02 -1.89
C GLY A 322 14.70 -8.76 -1.34
N ASN A 323 13.82 -8.90 -0.35
CA ASN A 323 13.08 -7.78 0.22
C ASN A 323 13.97 -6.81 1.00
N ALA A 324 13.52 -5.57 1.16
CA ALA A 324 14.22 -4.48 1.84
C ALA A 324 13.26 -3.67 2.73
N VAL A 325 13.72 -3.23 3.91
CA VAL A 325 12.90 -2.41 4.81
C VAL A 325 13.70 -1.33 5.49
N THR A 326 13.02 -0.21 5.56
CA THR A 326 13.50 1.06 6.05
C THR A 326 12.30 1.79 6.65
N ILE A 327 11.92 1.50 7.91
CA ILE A 327 11.34 2.59 8.70
C ILE A 327 12.31 3.80 8.54
N THR A 328 11.86 5.03 8.68
CA THR A 328 12.75 6.18 8.89
C THR A 328 12.06 7.12 9.86
N GLY A 329 12.61 7.27 11.07
CA GLY A 329 11.96 7.96 12.20
C GLY A 329 11.05 7.07 13.06
N GLY A 330 10.33 7.68 14.01
CA GLY A 330 9.46 7.08 15.03
C GLY A 330 9.26 8.07 16.16
N ILE A 331 9.13 7.65 17.42
CA ILE A 331 9.64 8.50 18.52
C ILE A 331 11.17 8.36 18.50
N TYR A 332 11.76 8.64 17.32
CA TYR A 332 13.10 8.27 16.87
C TYR A 332 13.39 6.74 16.85
N ASN A 333 12.37 5.92 16.53
CA ASN A 333 12.48 4.50 16.15
C ASN A 333 13.06 4.31 14.72
N THR A 334 13.16 3.05 14.23
CA THR A 334 13.13 2.54 12.80
C THR A 334 13.21 0.95 12.85
N ALA A 335 13.24 -0.09 11.92
CA ALA A 335 13.25 -0.45 10.46
C ALA A 335 12.73 -1.85 9.87
N SER A 336 12.02 -2.82 10.52
CA SER A 336 12.02 -4.35 10.32
C SER A 336 11.99 -5.13 8.94
N ASN A 337 13.06 -5.85 8.48
CA ASN A 337 13.07 -6.63 7.19
C ASN A 337 12.81 -8.16 7.22
N LEU A 338 12.50 -8.77 8.37
CA LEU A 338 12.41 -10.23 8.63
C LEU A 338 13.24 -11.20 7.74
N LEU A 339 12.82 -11.49 6.50
CA LEU A 339 13.44 -12.51 5.65
C LEU A 339 14.00 -11.99 4.30
N GLY A 340 14.33 -10.69 4.19
CA GLY A 340 14.76 -10.04 2.93
C GLY A 340 16.27 -10.09 2.59
N GLY A 341 16.65 -10.01 1.31
CA GLY A 341 17.74 -10.87 0.80
C GLY A 341 17.29 -12.34 0.85
N ASN A 342 18.14 -13.36 0.74
CA ASN A 342 17.68 -14.72 1.11
C ASN A 342 17.71 -14.86 2.64
N GLY A 343 16.76 -14.23 3.33
CA GLY A 343 16.58 -14.31 4.79
C GLY A 343 17.40 -13.32 5.63
N ASN A 344 17.15 -12.00 5.63
CA ASN A 344 17.77 -11.02 6.56
C ASN A 344 16.76 -9.98 7.13
N THR A 345 16.74 -9.76 8.47
CA THR A 345 15.74 -8.93 9.23
C THR A 345 16.12 -7.48 9.64
N LEU A 346 16.35 -6.53 8.73
CA LEU A 346 16.81 -5.16 9.09
C LEU A 346 15.78 -4.44 9.94
N GLU A 347 15.96 -4.29 11.25
CA GLU A 347 14.97 -3.61 12.09
C GLU A 347 15.41 -2.22 12.61
N SER A 348 16.49 -1.62 12.10
CA SER A 348 17.14 -0.38 12.57
C SER A 348 16.32 0.73 13.31
N GLN A 349 16.30 0.91 14.64
CA GLN A 349 16.24 2.20 15.40
C GLN A 349 15.33 2.40 16.62
N GLY A 350 14.61 1.43 17.20
CA GLY A 350 14.17 1.52 18.62
C GLY A 350 12.68 1.72 18.86
N GLY A 351 12.19 2.45 19.89
CA GLY A 351 12.82 3.17 21.02
C GLY A 351 13.31 4.61 20.72
N TYR A 352 13.54 5.46 21.74
CA TYR A 352 14.09 6.83 21.53
C TYR A 352 15.57 6.73 21.12
N GLN A 353 15.80 6.72 19.80
CA GLN A 353 17.10 6.57 19.16
C GLN A 353 17.82 5.27 19.54
N ASN A 354 17.57 4.17 18.84
CA ASN A 354 18.44 3.00 18.88
C ASN A 354 18.98 2.66 17.48
N ALA A 355 19.43 1.43 17.26
CA ALA A 355 19.20 0.65 16.07
C ALA A 355 18.17 -0.48 16.40
N VAL A 356 17.88 -1.33 15.42
CA VAL A 356 17.41 -2.73 15.44
C VAL A 356 17.96 -3.44 14.13
N TYR A 357 19.04 -2.92 13.44
CA TYR A 357 19.54 -3.17 12.02
C TYR A 357 19.57 -4.65 11.52
N ASN A 358 19.95 -4.99 10.26
CA ASN A 358 20.34 -6.38 9.86
C ASN A 358 21.07 -6.50 8.51
N ILE A 359 22.38 -6.34 8.53
CA ILE A 359 23.06 -5.91 7.32
C ILE A 359 23.61 -7.11 6.54
N VAL A 360 22.69 -7.68 5.74
CA VAL A 360 22.97 -8.29 4.42
C VAL A 360 23.74 -9.62 4.49
N GLY A 361 23.76 -10.30 3.34
CA GLY A 361 24.15 -11.69 3.16
C GLY A 361 22.90 -12.52 2.91
N SER A 362 22.83 -13.68 3.54
CA SER A 362 21.63 -14.53 3.57
C SER A 362 21.62 -15.33 4.87
N ASN A 363 20.43 -15.57 5.42
CA ASN A 363 20.18 -16.17 6.74
C ASN A 363 20.75 -15.34 7.91
N ASN A 364 20.59 -14.01 7.91
CA ASN A 364 21.09 -13.15 8.98
C ASN A 364 20.00 -12.62 9.93
N THR A 365 20.35 -12.54 11.20
CA THR A 365 19.51 -12.06 12.30
C THR A 365 20.25 -11.00 13.10
N LEU A 366 19.60 -9.87 13.32
CA LEU A 366 20.09 -8.79 14.16
C LEU A 366 18.90 -8.17 14.89
N THR A 367 19.13 -7.71 16.11
CA THR A 367 18.10 -7.04 16.90
C THR A 367 18.73 -6.04 17.85
N VAL A 368 18.12 -4.87 18.05
CA VAL A 368 18.70 -3.81 18.89
C VAL A 368 17.70 -2.90 19.57
N GLY A 369 18.07 -2.38 20.72
CA GLY A 369 17.25 -1.41 21.45
C GLY A 369 16.04 -2.04 22.11
N GLY A 370 14.87 -1.42 21.89
CA GLY A 370 13.64 -1.66 22.65
C GLY A 370 13.12 -0.40 23.37
N ALA A 371 12.04 -0.55 24.14
CA ALA A 371 11.40 0.55 24.87
C ALA A 371 12.13 0.88 26.19
N GLY A 372 12.26 2.16 26.52
CA GLY A 372 13.10 2.62 27.66
C GLY A 372 14.60 2.34 27.49
N SER A 373 14.97 1.69 26.39
CA SER A 373 16.32 1.58 25.88
C SER A 373 16.54 2.75 24.93
N ASN A 374 17.63 3.48 25.13
CA ASN A 374 17.99 4.64 24.34
C ASN A 374 19.50 4.53 24.02
N TYR A 375 19.90 4.95 22.83
CA TYR A 375 21.27 4.92 22.32
C TYR A 375 21.90 3.52 22.24
N ASN A 376 21.21 2.53 21.67
CA ASN A 376 21.75 1.17 21.48
C ASN A 376 22.04 0.84 20.01
N VAL A 377 23.07 0.04 19.69
CA VAL A 377 23.43 -0.32 18.29
C VAL A 377 23.86 -1.79 18.15
N ALA A 378 23.07 -2.63 17.49
CA ALA A 378 23.50 -3.95 17.01
C ALA A 378 23.73 -4.01 15.50
N LEU A 379 24.72 -4.80 15.11
CA LEU A 379 25.39 -4.74 13.82
C LEU A 379 26.10 -6.08 13.47
N ASN A 380 25.38 -7.15 13.15
CA ASN A 380 25.94 -8.18 12.28
C ASN A 380 26.01 -7.65 10.84
N ALA A 381 27.18 -7.76 10.25
CA ALA A 381 27.49 -7.26 8.93
C ALA A 381 28.54 -8.13 8.24
N LEU A 382 28.50 -8.14 6.90
CA LEU A 382 29.51 -8.74 6.02
C LEU A 382 29.64 -10.26 6.20
N SER A 383 28.51 -10.95 6.12
CA SER A 383 28.37 -12.27 6.73
C SER A 383 27.13 -13.04 6.21
N GLY A 384 27.12 -14.38 6.30
CA GLY A 384 25.91 -15.21 6.10
C GLY A 384 25.69 -16.18 7.26
N GLY A 385 24.44 -16.36 7.71
CA GLY A 385 24.10 -17.28 8.81
C GLY A 385 24.31 -16.77 10.25
N ASN A 386 24.15 -15.48 10.55
CA ASN A 386 24.66 -14.88 11.81
C ASN A 386 23.60 -14.27 12.70
N HIS A 387 23.92 -14.15 14.00
CA HIS A 387 23.08 -13.52 15.01
C HIS A 387 23.82 -12.45 15.81
N VAL A 388 23.26 -11.25 15.92
CA VAL A 388 23.79 -10.16 16.76
C VAL A 388 22.66 -9.41 17.48
N THR A 389 22.77 -9.29 18.80
CA THR A 389 21.83 -8.50 19.60
C THR A 389 22.52 -7.43 20.45
N ALA A 390 21.88 -6.26 20.57
CA ALA A 390 22.22 -5.15 21.46
C ALA A 390 20.94 -4.52 22.05
N GLY A 391 21.07 -3.50 22.88
CA GLY A 391 19.93 -2.96 23.63
C GLY A 391 19.46 -3.93 24.70
N GLY A 392 18.17 -4.23 24.66
CA GLY A 392 17.48 -4.88 25.78
C GLY A 392 16.94 -3.86 26.78
N THR A 393 16.07 -4.34 27.67
CA THR A 393 15.31 -3.50 28.60
C THR A 393 16.21 -2.84 29.64
N GLY A 394 16.17 -1.51 29.73
CA GLY A 394 17.12 -0.74 30.55
C GLY A 394 18.54 -0.66 29.96
N GLY A 395 18.81 -1.40 28.88
CA GLY A 395 20.01 -1.25 28.07
C GLY A 395 20.07 0.17 27.53
N ASN A 396 21.04 0.94 28.01
CA ASN A 396 21.32 2.28 27.52
C ASN A 396 22.81 2.31 27.21
N PHE A 397 23.17 2.78 26.03
CA PHE A 397 24.54 2.72 25.50
C PHE A 397 25.08 1.28 25.44
N THR A 398 24.33 0.37 24.79
CA THR A 398 24.76 -1.01 24.55
C THR A 398 24.89 -1.32 23.06
N ALA A 399 25.98 -1.98 22.68
CA ALA A 399 26.37 -2.16 21.30
C ALA A 399 26.90 -3.58 21.01
N GLY A 400 26.29 -4.26 20.05
CA GLY A 400 26.57 -5.67 19.72
C GLY A 400 26.94 -5.79 18.25
N PHE A 401 28.06 -6.37 17.87
CA PHE A 401 28.44 -6.38 16.45
C PHE A 401 29.14 -7.67 16.01
N ASN A 402 28.76 -8.20 14.85
CA ASN A 402 29.52 -9.22 14.16
C ASN A 402 30.07 -8.59 12.91
N PHE A 403 31.37 -8.70 12.73
CA PHE A 403 32.09 -8.03 11.68
C PHE A 403 33.06 -9.00 10.99
N ALA A 404 32.90 -9.11 9.67
CA ALA A 404 33.80 -9.86 8.80
C ALA A 404 33.97 -11.33 9.21
N GLY A 405 32.84 -12.03 9.40
CA GLY A 405 32.79 -13.48 9.57
C GLY A 405 31.37 -14.01 9.54
N GLY A 406 31.19 -15.24 9.04
CA GLY A 406 29.93 -15.97 8.98
C GLY A 406 29.68 -16.86 10.20
N THR A 407 28.44 -17.36 10.32
CA THR A 407 27.99 -18.26 11.41
C THR A 407 28.26 -17.81 12.84
N ASN A 408 28.39 -16.49 13.09
CA ASN A 408 28.75 -15.91 14.39
C ASN A 408 27.53 -15.56 15.25
N THR A 409 27.73 -15.58 16.57
CA THR A 409 26.75 -15.21 17.60
C THR A 409 27.31 -14.13 18.53
N VAL A 410 26.57 -13.04 18.73
CA VAL A 410 27.00 -11.91 19.56
C VAL A 410 25.85 -11.36 20.40
N THR A 411 26.14 -11.01 21.65
CA THR A 411 25.15 -10.45 22.58
C THR A 411 25.75 -9.37 23.48
N ALA A 412 25.25 -8.14 23.34
CA ALA A 412 25.58 -7.00 24.18
C ALA A 412 24.36 -6.52 24.97
N GLY A 413 24.51 -6.34 26.28
CA GLY A 413 23.46 -5.90 27.19
C GLY A 413 22.95 -7.04 28.08
N PRO A 414 21.96 -6.78 28.97
CA PRO A 414 21.18 -5.54 29.09
C PRO A 414 21.80 -4.50 30.06
N GLY A 415 22.94 -4.78 30.69
CA GLY A 415 23.61 -3.80 31.56
C GLY A 415 24.01 -2.52 30.81
N PRO A 416 24.10 -1.36 31.48
CA PRO A 416 24.51 -0.11 30.84
C PRO A 416 25.98 -0.15 30.41
N LEU A 417 26.32 0.57 29.32
CA LEU A 417 27.69 0.69 28.80
C LEU A 417 28.31 -0.69 28.48
N VAL A 418 27.68 -1.44 27.59
CA VAL A 418 28.06 -2.81 27.24
C VAL A 418 28.36 -2.95 25.75
N LEU A 419 29.57 -3.39 25.42
CA LEU A 419 30.03 -3.67 24.06
C LEU A 419 30.32 -5.17 23.91
N ALA A 420 29.78 -5.83 22.89
CA ALA A 420 30.13 -7.20 22.53
C ALA A 420 30.34 -7.35 21.02
N GLY A 421 31.34 -8.12 20.57
CA GLY A 421 31.43 -8.42 19.15
C GLY A 421 32.47 -9.42 18.65
N THR A 422 32.24 -9.90 17.43
CA THR A 422 33.14 -10.77 16.67
C THR A 422 33.80 -10.00 15.54
N ILE A 423 35.08 -10.25 15.31
CA ILE A 423 35.94 -9.60 14.30
C ILE A 423 36.80 -10.68 13.64
N PHE A 424 36.79 -10.79 12.30
CA PHE A 424 37.67 -11.68 11.52
C PHE A 424 37.68 -13.15 11.99
N THR A 425 36.56 -13.63 12.54
CA THR A 425 36.41 -14.99 13.04
C THR A 425 35.10 -15.56 12.50
N ASN A 426 35.05 -16.83 12.12
CA ASN A 426 33.80 -17.53 11.76
C ASN A 426 33.38 -18.48 12.88
N GLY A 427 32.08 -18.67 13.11
CA GLY A 427 31.58 -19.62 14.13
C GLY A 427 31.83 -19.23 15.58
N ALA A 428 32.15 -17.96 15.86
CA ALA A 428 32.49 -17.46 17.18
C ALA A 428 31.27 -16.99 17.98
N THR A 429 31.37 -17.10 19.32
CA THR A 429 30.35 -16.65 20.28
C THR A 429 30.93 -15.61 21.22
N VAL A 430 30.37 -14.40 21.24
CA VAL A 430 30.86 -13.29 22.08
C VAL A 430 29.73 -12.60 22.85
N THR A 431 29.79 -12.73 24.17
CA THR A 431 28.75 -12.25 25.10
C THR A 431 29.32 -11.27 26.12
N LYS A 432 28.58 -10.19 26.40
CA LYS A 432 28.83 -9.27 27.50
C LYS A 432 27.51 -8.80 28.12
N GLN A 433 27.42 -8.84 29.45
CA GLN A 433 26.18 -8.58 30.20
C GLN A 433 26.36 -7.51 31.29
N THR A 434 27.45 -7.59 32.05
CA THR A 434 27.93 -6.50 32.91
C THR A 434 28.66 -5.44 32.08
N THR A 435 28.69 -4.19 32.54
CA THR A 435 29.41 -3.05 31.94
C THR A 435 30.83 -3.42 31.48
N GLY A 436 31.24 -2.88 30.31
CA GLY A 436 32.54 -3.09 29.70
C GLY A 436 32.46 -3.78 28.33
N ILE A 437 33.54 -4.48 27.95
CA ILE A 437 33.79 -4.92 26.58
C ILE A 437 33.99 -6.44 26.48
N ALA A 438 33.49 -7.06 25.41
CA ALA A 438 33.89 -8.37 24.92
C ALA A 438 34.14 -8.33 23.41
N ILE A 439 35.34 -8.65 22.94
CA ILE A 439 35.65 -8.73 21.50
C ILE A 439 36.47 -9.99 21.22
N ASN A 440 36.01 -10.90 20.35
CA ASN A 440 36.61 -12.23 20.12
C ASN A 440 36.90 -12.96 21.45
N ASN A 441 38.16 -13.00 21.89
CA ASN A 441 38.61 -13.58 23.17
C ASN A 441 38.94 -12.52 24.25
N PHE A 442 39.02 -11.24 23.91
CA PHE A 442 39.27 -10.13 24.84
C PHE A 442 38.02 -9.83 25.68
N ARG A 443 38.19 -9.63 27.00
CA ARG A 443 37.10 -9.35 27.97
C ARG A 443 37.56 -8.32 29.01
N VAL A 444 36.73 -7.32 29.30
CA VAL A 444 37.00 -6.30 30.35
C VAL A 444 35.73 -6.00 31.14
N GLY A 445 35.85 -6.00 32.48
CA GLY A 445 34.78 -5.65 33.43
C GLY A 445 33.96 -6.86 33.92
N GLY A 446 33.74 -6.94 35.23
CA GLY A 446 33.01 -8.02 35.90
C GLY A 446 33.57 -8.31 37.30
N ALA A 447 32.88 -9.15 38.08
CA ALA A 447 33.24 -9.47 39.47
C ALA A 447 34.46 -10.41 39.63
N GLN A 448 35.35 -10.47 38.63
CA GLN A 448 36.65 -11.15 38.72
C GLN A 448 37.83 -10.15 38.84
N ALA A 449 37.55 -8.94 39.30
CA ALA A 449 38.53 -8.17 40.07
C ALA A 449 38.67 -8.77 41.49
N THR A 450 38.94 -10.08 41.59
CA THR A 450 39.46 -10.66 42.83
C THR A 450 40.79 -9.98 43.10
N ALA A 451 40.84 -9.15 44.13
CA ALA A 451 42.04 -8.42 44.52
C ALA A 451 43.21 -9.41 44.59
N GLY A 452 44.31 -9.09 43.89
CA GLY A 452 45.47 -9.97 43.85
C GLY A 452 45.94 -10.25 45.27
N ALA A 453 45.94 -11.52 45.67
CA ALA A 453 46.40 -11.93 46.98
C ALA A 453 47.86 -11.48 47.14
N SER A 454 48.09 -10.46 47.98
CA SER A 454 49.43 -9.92 48.18
C SER A 454 50.30 -11.00 48.79
N SER A 455 51.40 -11.34 48.11
CA SER A 455 52.22 -12.52 48.39
C SER A 455 53.15 -12.32 49.58
N ASN A 456 52.58 -11.94 50.74
CA ASN A 456 53.25 -11.78 52.01
C ASN A 456 52.68 -12.80 53.02
N ALA A 457 53.09 -14.06 52.87
CA ALA A 457 52.81 -15.09 53.85
C ALA A 457 53.52 -14.77 55.18
N PRO A 458 52.84 -14.75 56.34
CA PRO A 458 53.51 -14.63 57.63
C PRO A 458 54.38 -15.86 57.88
N ALA A 459 55.67 -15.65 58.15
CA ALA A 459 56.59 -16.74 58.46
C ALA A 459 56.21 -17.41 59.78
N ALA A 460 55.90 -18.71 59.74
CA ALA A 460 55.64 -19.50 60.94
C ALA A 460 56.94 -19.63 61.78
N LYS A 461 56.96 -19.02 62.98
CA LYS A 461 57.98 -19.32 63.96
C LYS A 461 57.68 -20.67 64.62
N ALA A 462 58.72 -21.50 64.77
CA ALA A 462 58.62 -22.80 65.41
C ALA A 462 58.26 -22.69 66.89
N ASN A 463 57.65 -23.75 67.43
CA ASN A 463 57.52 -23.94 68.88
C ASN A 463 58.91 -24.06 69.51
N ASP A 464 59.10 -23.43 70.68
CA ASP A 464 60.13 -23.80 71.64
C ASP A 464 59.48 -23.99 73.03
N THR A 465 60.01 -24.92 73.82
CA THR A 465 59.34 -25.49 74.99
C THR A 465 59.87 -24.94 76.31
N GLY A 466 59.26 -23.85 76.81
CA GLY A 466 59.70 -23.12 78.02
C GLY A 466 58.69 -23.11 79.17
N LYS A 467 59.00 -23.80 80.28
CA LYS A 467 58.21 -23.90 81.52
C LYS A 467 58.02 -22.56 82.28
N LYS A 468 56.98 -22.51 83.14
CA LYS A 468 56.73 -21.57 84.28
C LYS A 468 56.27 -20.13 83.90
N SER A 469 55.47 -19.40 84.71
CA SER A 469 54.59 -19.73 85.87
C SER A 469 53.81 -18.49 86.37
N VAL A 470 52.75 -18.67 87.18
CA VAL A 470 52.05 -17.64 88.03
C VAL A 470 51.23 -16.61 87.21
N LYS A 471 49.88 -16.63 87.12
CA LYS A 471 48.77 -16.49 88.10
C LYS A 471 48.27 -15.02 88.24
N ALA A 472 46.93 -14.86 88.18
CA ALA A 472 46.11 -13.66 88.42
C ALA A 472 46.14 -12.56 87.33
N GLY A 473 45.03 -11.89 87.00
CA GLY A 473 43.65 -12.09 87.49
C GLY A 473 42.59 -11.20 86.81
N THR A 474 41.33 -11.33 87.28
CA THR A 474 40.20 -10.36 87.29
C THR A 474 40.30 -9.05 86.47
N GLY A 475 39.26 -8.59 85.74
CA GLY A 475 37.85 -9.04 85.63
C GLY A 475 36.92 -7.86 85.24
N GLY A 476 35.62 -8.12 84.99
CA GLY A 476 34.62 -7.11 84.58
C GLY A 476 34.60 -6.85 83.06
N SER A 477 33.49 -6.77 82.31
CA SER A 477 32.03 -6.68 82.53
C SER A 477 31.41 -5.29 82.83
N ALA A 478 31.21 -4.48 81.78
CA ALA A 478 30.05 -3.59 81.51
C ALA A 478 30.23 -3.01 80.08
N ARG A 479 29.27 -2.86 79.14
CA ARG A 479 27.81 -2.61 79.14
C ARG A 479 27.44 -1.16 79.53
N GLY A 480 26.88 -0.37 78.59
CA GLY A 480 26.19 0.88 78.94
C GLY A 480 26.28 2.02 77.91
N ASN A 481 25.19 2.20 77.17
CA ASN A 481 24.91 3.29 76.21
C ASN A 481 25.20 4.71 76.74
N ARG A 482 25.53 5.63 75.83
CA ARG A 482 24.63 6.73 75.47
C ARG A 482 24.54 6.85 73.96
#